data_AF-A0A557QXA0-F1
#
_entry.id   AF-A0A557QXA0-F1
#
_cell.length_a   1.000
_cell.length_b   1.000
_cell.length_c   1.000
_cell.angle_alpha   90.00
_cell.angle_beta   90.00
_cell.angle_gamma   90.00
#
_symmetry.space_group_name_H-M   'P 1'
#
loop_
_entity.id
_entity.type
_entity.pdbx_description
1 polymer ?
#
loop_
_entity_poly.entity_id
_entity_poly.type
_entity_poly.pdbx_seq_one_letter_code
_entity_poly.pdbx_strand_id
1 'polypeptide(L)'
;MTPQEIRDAIAADPTLIALRDAGNFAAIAAALPAERVPQTTLGGVGAVMEALGPVAGAEVLDALDALKASISAVKWAWVLINRGELDFGSASTRGMIQQLGQMGVFSNITGLGAQQVVDALLGIGDVSRSTTSIDVRKALLNSDGSAA
;
A
#
# COMPACT_ATOMS: atom_id res chain seq x y z
N MET A 1 10.28 -2.86 5.22
CA MET A 1 10.73 -4.25 5.33
C MET A 1 10.76 -4.60 6.80
N THR A 2 10.30 -5.79 7.15
CA THR A 2 10.50 -6.38 8.47
C THR A 2 11.98 -6.75 8.66
N PRO A 3 12.44 -6.91 9.91
CA PRO A 3 13.79 -7.40 10.19
C PRO A 3 14.13 -8.71 9.47
N GLN A 4 13.15 -9.61 9.33
CA GLN A 4 13.34 -10.88 8.63
C GLN A 4 13.51 -10.69 7.13
N GLU A 5 12.65 -9.89 6.49
CA GLU A 5 12.76 -9.59 5.05
C GLU A 5 14.07 -8.88 4.70
N ILE A 6 14.58 -8.02 5.59
CA ILE A 6 15.90 -7.39 5.41
C ILE A 6 17.00 -8.45 5.45
N ARG A 7 16.97 -9.39 6.40
CA ARG A 7 17.95 -10.48 6.47
C ARG A 7 17.90 -11.39 5.25
N ASP A 8 16.70 -11.76 4.82
CA ASP A 8 16.50 -12.64 3.66
C ASP A 8 16.97 -11.95 2.37
N ALA A 9 16.67 -10.67 2.19
CA ALA A 9 17.15 -9.88 1.05
C ALA A 9 18.69 -9.79 1.03
N ILE A 10 19.32 -9.56 2.19
CA ILE A 10 20.79 -9.55 2.28
C ILE A 10 21.35 -10.94 1.95
N ALA A 11 20.78 -12.02 2.50
CA ALA A 11 21.25 -13.38 2.26
C ALA A 11 21.13 -13.81 0.78
N ALA A 12 20.18 -13.23 0.06
CA ALA A 12 19.94 -13.53 -1.36
C ALA A 12 20.85 -12.75 -2.33
N ASP A 13 21.55 -11.68 -1.87
CA ASP A 13 22.37 -10.82 -2.73
C ASP A 13 23.84 -10.78 -2.26
N PRO A 14 24.79 -11.36 -3.04
CA PRO A 14 26.22 -11.31 -2.73
C PRO A 14 26.79 -9.91 -2.51
N THR A 15 26.23 -8.89 -3.18
CA THR A 15 26.63 -7.49 -3.02
C THR A 15 26.25 -6.97 -1.64
N LEU A 16 25.02 -7.28 -1.19
CA LEU A 16 24.56 -6.90 0.14
C LEU A 16 25.31 -7.64 1.25
N ILE A 17 25.70 -8.89 1.01
CA ILE A 17 26.57 -9.66 1.91
C ILE A 17 27.92 -8.96 2.07
N ALA A 18 28.56 -8.57 0.96
CA ALA A 18 29.84 -7.87 1.01
C ALA A 18 29.75 -6.52 1.76
N LEU A 19 28.66 -5.77 1.55
CA LEU A 19 28.40 -4.52 2.27
C LEU A 19 28.15 -4.73 3.76
N ARG A 20 27.47 -5.82 4.15
CA ARG A 20 27.28 -6.23 5.54
C ARG A 20 28.62 -6.53 6.20
N ASP A 21 29.46 -7.32 5.55
CA ASP A 21 30.77 -7.72 6.07
C ASP A 21 31.72 -6.52 6.20
N ALA A 22 31.54 -5.50 5.36
CA ALA A 22 32.21 -4.21 5.46
C ALA A 22 31.58 -3.24 6.50
N GLY A 23 30.49 -3.61 7.17
CA GLY A 23 29.77 -2.78 8.13
C GLY A 23 29.04 -1.57 7.54
N ASN A 24 28.83 -1.55 6.21
CA ASN A 24 28.25 -0.40 5.50
C ASN A 24 26.72 -0.48 5.42
N PHE A 25 26.07 -0.29 6.57
CA PHE A 25 24.60 -0.36 6.68
C PHE A 25 23.86 0.71 5.87
N ALA A 26 24.50 1.85 5.59
CA ALA A 26 23.90 2.91 4.78
C ALA A 26 23.80 2.50 3.30
N ALA A 27 24.85 1.85 2.78
CA ALA A 27 24.83 1.32 1.42
C ALA A 27 23.83 0.18 1.26
N ILE A 28 23.69 -0.70 2.27
CA ILE A 28 22.64 -1.73 2.28
C ILE A 28 21.25 -1.09 2.23
N ALA A 29 20.99 -0.12 3.10
CA ALA A 29 19.72 0.58 3.16
C ALA A 29 19.35 1.26 1.82
N ALA A 30 20.33 1.85 1.14
CA ALA A 30 20.14 2.49 -0.17
C ALA A 30 19.93 1.50 -1.33
N ALA A 31 20.47 0.28 -1.22
CA ALA A 31 20.35 -0.76 -2.23
C ALA A 31 19.06 -1.58 -2.11
N LEU A 32 18.43 -1.58 -0.93
CA LEU A 32 17.15 -2.27 -0.71
C LEU A 32 15.99 -1.51 -1.38
N PRO A 33 15.03 -2.23 -1.99
CA PRO A 33 13.88 -1.61 -2.64
C PRO A 33 13.01 -0.86 -1.63
N ALA A 34 12.45 0.27 -2.06
CA ALA A 34 11.45 0.97 -1.27
C ALA A 34 10.15 0.17 -1.24
N GLU A 35 9.53 0.12 -0.06
CA GLU A 35 8.22 -0.52 0.09
C GLU A 35 7.09 0.50 -0.02
N ARG A 36 5.92 0.01 -0.40
CA ARG A 36 4.67 0.75 -0.23
C ARG A 36 4.11 0.43 1.15
N VAL A 37 4.00 1.45 1.99
CA VAL A 37 3.40 1.32 3.31
C VAL A 37 2.12 2.15 3.39
N PRO A 38 1.03 1.62 3.98
CA PRO A 38 -0.17 2.40 4.20
C PRO A 38 0.13 3.57 5.13
N GLN A 39 -0.39 4.75 4.79
CA GLN A 39 -0.31 5.95 5.61
C GLN A 39 -1.64 6.70 5.53
N THR A 40 -2.06 7.34 6.62
CA THR A 40 -3.26 8.17 6.63
C THR A 40 -3.25 9.16 5.46
N THR A 41 -4.19 8.95 4.55
CA THR A 41 -4.30 9.66 3.29
C THR A 41 -5.78 9.91 3.02
N LEU A 42 -6.21 11.12 3.36
CA LEU A 42 -7.57 11.55 3.11
C LEU A 42 -7.75 11.83 1.62
N GLY A 43 -8.80 11.25 1.04
CA GLY A 43 -9.11 11.39 -0.37
C GLY A 43 -10.61 11.37 -0.64
N GLY A 44 -10.95 11.76 -1.87
CA GLY A 44 -12.32 11.76 -2.37
C GLY A 44 -12.39 11.39 -3.83
N VAL A 45 -13.43 11.86 -4.51
CA VAL A 45 -13.67 11.61 -5.94
C VAL A 45 -12.43 11.89 -6.78
N GLY A 46 -11.74 13.01 -6.55
CA GLY A 46 -10.53 13.37 -7.30
C GLY A 46 -9.38 12.36 -7.14
N ALA A 47 -9.21 11.78 -5.94
CA ALA A 47 -8.17 10.77 -5.71
C ALA A 47 -8.47 9.46 -6.43
N VAL A 48 -9.75 9.05 -6.48
CA VAL A 48 -10.20 7.87 -7.22
C VAL A 48 -10.00 8.07 -8.73
N MET A 49 -10.36 9.25 -9.25
CA MET A 49 -10.19 9.61 -10.65
C MET A 49 -8.73 9.69 -11.07
N GLU A 50 -7.84 10.20 -10.20
CA GLU A 50 -6.41 10.26 -10.47
C GLU A 50 -5.78 8.85 -10.49
N ALA A 51 -6.18 7.98 -9.56
CA ALA A 51 -5.61 6.64 -9.45
C ALA A 51 -6.03 5.70 -10.59
N LEU A 52 -7.27 5.83 -11.08
CA LEU A 52 -7.85 4.92 -12.08
C LEU A 52 -7.99 5.55 -13.47
N GLY A 53 -7.79 6.86 -13.58
CA GLY A 53 -8.10 7.63 -14.78
C GLY A 53 -9.60 7.95 -14.89
N PRO A 54 -9.98 8.78 -15.89
CA PRO A 54 -11.31 9.37 -15.95
C PRO A 54 -12.44 8.39 -16.27
N VAL A 55 -12.16 7.29 -16.98
CA VAL A 55 -13.18 6.31 -17.37
C VAL A 55 -13.40 5.29 -16.25
N ALA A 56 -12.36 4.53 -15.91
CA ALA A 56 -12.45 3.51 -14.86
C ALA A 56 -12.75 4.12 -13.48
N GLY A 57 -12.22 5.32 -13.19
CA GLY A 57 -12.53 6.04 -11.96
C GLY A 57 -14.01 6.39 -11.85
N ALA A 58 -14.65 6.86 -12.93
CA ALA A 58 -16.07 7.17 -12.95
C ALA A 58 -16.92 5.90 -12.76
N GLU A 59 -16.61 4.81 -13.47
CA GLU A 59 -17.34 3.54 -13.35
C GLU A 59 -17.24 2.94 -11.94
N VAL A 60 -16.08 3.06 -11.29
CA VAL A 60 -15.92 2.64 -9.89
C VAL A 60 -16.77 3.49 -8.96
N LEU A 61 -16.81 4.82 -9.17
CA LEU A 61 -17.64 5.71 -8.38
C LEU A 61 -19.13 5.41 -8.58
N ASP A 62 -19.57 5.16 -9.81
CA ASP A 62 -20.95 4.77 -10.11
C ASP A 62 -21.33 3.44 -9.46
N ALA A 63 -20.43 2.46 -9.48
CA ALA A 63 -20.63 1.18 -8.80
C ALA A 63 -20.80 1.37 -7.28
N LEU A 64 -19.96 2.20 -6.66
CA LEU A 64 -20.07 2.52 -5.23
C LEU A 64 -21.36 3.29 -4.91
N ASP A 65 -21.76 4.23 -5.77
CA ASP A 65 -22.99 5.00 -5.62
C ASP A 65 -24.23 4.11 -5.65
N ALA A 66 -24.26 3.12 -6.54
CA ALA A 66 -25.33 2.12 -6.60
C ALA A 66 -25.33 1.23 -5.34
N LEU A 67 -24.16 0.74 -4.91
CA LEU A 67 -24.04 -0.16 -3.76
C LEU A 67 -24.43 0.51 -2.42
N LYS A 68 -24.31 1.84 -2.34
CA LYS A 68 -24.62 2.61 -1.13
C LYS A 68 -26.08 2.44 -0.68
N ALA A 69 -26.99 2.08 -1.60
CA ALA A 69 -28.39 1.82 -1.29
C ALA A 69 -28.58 0.51 -0.49
N SER A 70 -27.66 -0.44 -0.64
CA SER A 70 -27.78 -1.80 -0.10
C SER A 70 -26.79 -2.08 1.04
N ILE A 71 -25.63 -1.39 1.06
CA ILE A 71 -24.57 -1.62 2.05
C ILE A 71 -24.32 -0.34 2.85
N SER A 72 -24.68 -0.36 4.14
CA SER A 72 -24.55 0.81 5.04
C SER A 72 -23.10 1.28 5.19
N ALA A 73 -22.12 0.38 5.18
CA ALA A 73 -20.71 0.75 5.21
C ALA A 73 -20.31 1.56 3.95
N VAL A 74 -20.75 1.13 2.76
CA VAL A 74 -20.52 1.84 1.51
C VAL A 74 -21.24 3.19 1.50
N LYS A 75 -22.44 3.29 2.08
CA LYS A 75 -23.15 4.57 2.27
C LYS A 75 -22.31 5.60 3.02
N TRP A 76 -21.73 5.23 4.14
CA TRP A 76 -20.95 6.18 4.93
C TRP A 76 -19.58 6.46 4.32
N ALA A 77 -18.95 5.46 3.70
CA ALA A 77 -17.76 5.68 2.89
C ALA A 77 -18.02 6.66 1.74
N TRP A 78 -19.16 6.55 1.06
CA TRP A 78 -19.58 7.46 -0.01
C TRP A 78 -19.71 8.91 0.47
N VAL A 79 -20.27 9.12 1.67
CA VAL A 79 -20.33 10.45 2.28
C VAL A 79 -18.92 11.02 2.51
N LEU A 80 -17.99 10.20 2.99
CA LEU A 80 -16.60 10.61 3.20
C LEU A 80 -15.87 10.89 1.87
N ILE A 81 -16.10 10.06 0.84
CA ILE A 81 -15.55 10.28 -0.52
C ILE A 81 -15.99 11.62 -1.09
N ASN A 82 -17.27 11.97 -0.96
CA ASN A 82 -17.80 13.25 -1.44
C ASN A 82 -17.23 14.46 -0.68
N ARG A 83 -16.79 14.25 0.56
CA ARG A 83 -16.16 15.29 1.39
C ARG A 83 -14.64 15.34 1.23
N GLY A 84 -14.03 14.38 0.55
CA GLY A 84 -12.57 14.25 0.50
C GLY A 84 -11.95 13.76 1.82
N GLU A 85 -12.74 13.11 2.67
CA GLU A 85 -12.35 12.73 4.03
C GLU A 85 -12.21 11.22 4.23
N LEU A 86 -12.30 10.41 3.16
CA LEU A 86 -12.09 8.98 3.30
C LEU A 86 -10.59 8.70 3.46
N ASP A 87 -10.19 8.07 4.56
CA ASP A 87 -8.80 7.65 4.76
C ASP A 87 -8.52 6.32 4.04
N PHE A 88 -7.83 6.40 2.89
CA PHE A 88 -7.42 5.26 2.08
C PHE A 88 -6.27 4.44 2.70
N GLY A 89 -5.54 5.01 3.66
CA GLY A 89 -4.49 4.31 4.39
C GLY A 89 -5.01 3.47 5.56
N SER A 90 -6.21 3.76 6.06
CA SER A 90 -6.76 3.07 7.23
C SER A 90 -7.04 1.59 6.96
N ALA A 91 -6.77 0.74 7.95
CA ALA A 91 -7.00 -0.71 7.83
C ALA A 91 -8.46 -1.04 7.48
N SER A 92 -9.43 -0.28 8.02
CA SER A 92 -10.85 -0.48 7.76
C SER A 92 -11.24 -0.16 6.32
N THR A 93 -10.79 0.98 5.77
CA THR A 93 -11.06 1.33 4.36
C THR A 93 -10.42 0.32 3.42
N ARG A 94 -9.18 -0.09 3.71
CA ARG A 94 -8.46 -1.09 2.91
C ARG A 94 -9.17 -2.45 2.92
N GLY A 95 -9.61 -2.90 4.09
CA GLY A 95 -10.39 -4.13 4.23
C GLY A 95 -11.72 -4.06 3.46
N MET A 96 -12.41 -2.91 3.49
CA MET A 96 -13.62 -2.69 2.70
C MET A 96 -13.34 -2.77 1.18
N ILE A 97 -12.28 -2.12 0.68
CA ILE A 97 -11.90 -2.17 -0.75
C ILE A 97 -11.65 -3.63 -1.19
N GLN A 98 -10.92 -4.40 -0.39
CA GLN A 98 -10.65 -5.81 -0.67
C GLN A 98 -11.94 -6.65 -0.69
N GLN A 99 -12.84 -6.44 0.27
CA GLN A 99 -14.14 -7.14 0.31
C GLN A 99 -15.00 -6.82 -0.91
N LEU A 100 -15.07 -5.55 -1.33
CA LEU A 100 -15.80 -5.16 -2.54
C LEU A 100 -15.20 -5.81 -3.79
N GLY A 101 -13.87 -5.90 -3.87
CA GLY A 101 -13.18 -6.67 -4.91
C GLY A 101 -13.58 -8.14 -4.93
N GLN A 102 -13.60 -8.80 -3.77
CA GLN A 102 -14.01 -10.20 -3.63
C GLN A 102 -15.49 -10.44 -3.96
N MET A 103 -16.34 -9.44 -3.71
CA MET A 103 -17.76 -9.46 -4.09
C MET A 103 -18.00 -9.23 -5.59
N GLY A 104 -16.94 -8.98 -6.38
CA GLY A 104 -17.05 -8.76 -7.82
C GLY A 104 -17.58 -7.38 -8.20
N VAL A 105 -17.57 -6.41 -7.28
CA VAL A 105 -18.06 -5.04 -7.54
C VAL A 105 -17.31 -4.38 -8.69
N PHE A 106 -16.02 -4.71 -8.85
CA PHE A 106 -15.13 -4.12 -9.85
C PHE A 106 -14.91 -5.02 -11.08
N SER A 107 -15.74 -6.06 -11.29
CA SER A 107 -15.55 -7.02 -12.38
C SER A 107 -15.86 -6.48 -13.78
N ASN A 108 -16.61 -5.38 -13.88
CA ASN A 108 -17.06 -4.81 -15.15
C ASN A 108 -16.48 -3.41 -15.41
N ILE A 109 -15.27 -3.14 -14.92
CA ILE A 109 -14.59 -1.85 -15.11
C ILE A 109 -13.82 -1.87 -16.43
N THR A 110 -14.06 -0.90 -17.27
CA THR A 110 -13.48 -0.77 -18.61
C THR A 110 -11.96 -0.60 -18.52
N GLY A 111 -11.23 -1.49 -19.20
CA GLY A 111 -9.79 -1.40 -19.36
C GLY A 111 -8.96 -1.86 -18.16
N LEU A 112 -9.59 -2.30 -17.06
CA LEU A 112 -8.90 -2.81 -15.87
C LEU A 112 -9.56 -4.10 -15.36
N GLY A 113 -8.75 -5.09 -14.99
CA GLY A 113 -9.23 -6.22 -14.22
C GLY A 113 -9.58 -5.82 -12.78
N ALA A 114 -10.49 -6.57 -12.13
CA ALA A 114 -10.96 -6.27 -10.78
C ALA A 114 -9.82 -6.12 -9.75
N GLN A 115 -8.78 -6.96 -9.85
CA GLN A 115 -7.62 -6.86 -8.96
C GLN A 115 -6.80 -5.58 -9.22
N GLN A 116 -6.67 -5.16 -10.48
CA GLN A 116 -5.96 -3.91 -10.79
C GLN A 116 -6.69 -2.70 -10.22
N VAL A 117 -8.02 -2.73 -10.19
CA VAL A 117 -8.83 -1.69 -9.53
C VAL A 117 -8.58 -1.69 -8.01
N VAL A 118 -8.62 -2.87 -7.37
CA VAL A 118 -8.32 -3.00 -5.94
C VAL A 118 -6.93 -2.45 -5.63
N ASP A 119 -5.91 -2.86 -6.40
CA ASP A 119 -4.53 -2.44 -6.19
C ASP A 119 -4.36 -0.93 -6.36
N ALA A 120 -5.01 -0.33 -7.36
CA ALA A 120 -4.98 1.11 -7.58
C ALA A 120 -5.65 1.88 -6.42
N LEU A 121 -6.80 1.42 -5.94
CA LEU A 121 -7.50 2.03 -4.82
C LEU A 121 -6.72 1.92 -3.50
N LEU A 122 -6.10 0.77 -3.24
CA LEU A 122 -5.20 0.60 -2.09
C LEU A 122 -3.96 1.47 -2.23
N GLY A 123 -3.46 1.63 -3.46
CA GLY A 123 -2.31 2.46 -3.79
C GLY A 123 -2.51 3.95 -3.51
N ILE A 124 -3.75 4.45 -3.43
CA ILE A 124 -4.05 5.83 -3.01
C ILE A 124 -3.50 6.11 -1.61
N GLY A 125 -3.62 5.15 -0.70
CA GLY A 125 -3.18 5.28 0.69
C GLY A 125 -1.74 4.85 0.95
N ASP A 126 -0.99 4.50 -0.09
CA ASP A 126 0.35 3.95 0.05
C ASP A 126 1.43 5.01 -0.25
N VAL A 127 2.39 5.14 0.64
CA VAL A 127 3.60 5.96 0.42
C VAL A 127 4.82 5.07 0.26
N SER A 128 5.78 5.51 -0.56
CA SER A 128 7.08 4.86 -0.64
C SER A 128 7.88 5.11 0.64
N ARG A 129 8.23 4.04 1.35
CA ARG A 129 9.13 4.05 2.50
C ARG A 129 10.42 3.33 2.13
N SER A 130 11.52 4.08 2.11
CA SER A 130 12.85 3.51 2.00
C SER A 130 13.29 2.87 3.31
N THR A 131 14.01 1.76 3.21
CA THR A 131 14.69 1.15 4.35
C THR A 131 15.79 2.09 4.85
N THR A 132 15.90 2.28 6.16
CA THR A 132 16.95 3.13 6.75
C THR A 132 18.13 2.30 7.27
N SER A 133 19.29 2.94 7.47
CA SER A 133 20.44 2.28 8.11
C SER A 133 20.12 1.81 9.54
N ILE A 134 19.17 2.46 10.22
CA ILE A 134 18.68 2.04 11.54
C ILE A 134 17.89 0.75 11.43
N ASP A 135 17.02 0.61 10.42
CA ASP A 135 16.26 -0.62 10.18
C ASP A 135 17.20 -1.80 9.88
N VAL A 136 18.23 -1.57 9.06
CA VAL A 136 19.28 -2.56 8.77
C VAL A 136 20.05 -2.96 10.03
N ARG A 137 20.45 -2.01 10.87
CA ARG A 137 21.14 -2.31 12.13
C ARG A 137 20.26 -3.13 13.07
N LYS A 138 18.99 -2.76 13.23
CA LYS A 138 18.04 -3.51 14.05
C LYS A 138 17.77 -4.92 13.52
N ALA A 139 17.90 -5.12 12.21
CA ALA A 139 17.73 -6.42 11.59
C ALA A 139 18.94 -7.35 11.79
N LEU A 140 20.14 -6.78 11.84
CA LEU A 140 21.40 -7.52 11.86
C LEU A 140 22.06 -7.63 13.23
N LEU A 141 21.70 -6.75 14.19
CA LEU A 141 22.37 -6.64 15.48
C LEU A 141 21.36 -6.76 16.63
N ASN A 142 21.77 -7.47 17.68
CA ASN A 142 21.13 -7.46 18.99
C ASN A 142 21.36 -6.11 19.70
N SER A 143 20.64 -5.86 20.80
CA SER A 143 20.74 -4.61 21.57
C SER A 143 22.13 -4.36 22.18
N ASP A 144 22.95 -5.40 22.32
CA ASP A 144 24.35 -5.35 22.77
C ASP A 144 25.36 -5.18 21.62
N GLY A 145 24.89 -5.11 20.37
CA GLY A 145 25.73 -5.00 19.18
C GLY A 145 26.31 -6.33 18.66
N SER A 146 25.96 -7.47 19.28
CA SER A 146 26.26 -8.80 18.71
C SER A 146 25.38 -9.11 17.50
N ALA A 147 25.79 -10.07 16.66
CA ALA A 147 24.98 -10.47 15.50
C ALA A 147 23.64 -11.10 15.95
N ALA A 148 22.54 -10.64 15.33
CA ALA A 148 21.17 -11.13 15.56
C ALA A 148 20.89 -12.47 14.87
#